data_AF-A0A147BGR3-F1
#
_entry.id   AF-A0A147BGR3-F1
#
_cell.length_a   1.000
_cell.length_b   1.000
_cell.length_c   1.000
_cell.angle_alpha   90.00
_cell.angle_beta   90.00
_cell.angle_gamma   90.00
#
_symmetry.space_group_name_H-M   'P 1'
#
loop_
_entity.id
_entity.type
_entity.pdbx_description
1 polymer ?
#
loop_
_entity_poly.entity_id
_entity_poly.type
_entity_poly.pdbx_seq_one_letter_code
_entity_poly.pdbx_strand_id
1 'polypeptide(L)'
;KSLVSALITLLEQPADESCHLACLETLRVLSRDKDHLEEVFTPEVLASLAHTAELTVEEEDVICEGFKEDKAKVIVEAQKALCNLIYNSPVVQRTCSSNGCVEGVMLRLKLYGSPSLPHDVKFFDMRMLFLLTALCADTRPRVRTEQHGLVYLRETLDLILKLCEERSQQEPRTTPSRRGRLSRRGRTRAPEPSSDADLGTAPLLNAEEAALASEVLKVLYNLTCGVDKFHVDE
;
A
#
# COMPACT_ATOMS: atom_id res chain seq x y z
N LYS A 1 -16.52 29.45 11.61
CA LYS A 1 -16.18 28.31 10.72
C LYS A 1 -14.93 27.65 11.30
N SER A 2 -14.91 26.34 11.48
CA SER A 2 -13.70 25.63 11.94
C SER A 2 -12.64 25.66 10.84
N LEU A 3 -11.36 25.57 11.22
CA LEU A 3 -10.25 25.51 10.27
C LEU A 3 -10.43 24.35 9.28
N VAL A 4 -10.77 23.15 9.79
CA VAL A 4 -10.99 21.96 8.95
C VAL A 4 -12.10 22.17 7.93
N SER A 5 -13.22 22.79 8.31
CA SER A 5 -14.30 23.09 7.37
C SER A 5 -13.84 24.03 6.25
N ALA A 6 -13.00 25.03 6.55
CA ALA A 6 -12.45 25.92 5.53
C ALA A 6 -11.49 25.18 4.58
N LEU A 7 -10.63 24.29 5.10
CA LEU A 7 -9.72 23.48 4.29
C LEU A 7 -10.48 22.52 3.36
N ILE A 8 -11.55 21.88 3.86
CA ILE A 8 -12.39 21.00 3.05
C ILE A 8 -13.10 21.77 1.93
N THR A 9 -13.63 22.96 2.22
CA THR A 9 -14.21 23.82 1.18
C THR A 9 -13.20 24.15 0.07
N LEU A 10 -11.93 24.40 0.39
CA LEU A 10 -10.88 24.64 -0.61
C LEU A 10 -10.57 23.39 -1.45
N LEU A 11 -10.55 22.21 -0.82
CA LEU A 11 -10.34 20.93 -1.53
C LEU A 11 -11.45 20.60 -2.53
N GLU A 12 -12.67 21.06 -2.25
CA GLU A 12 -13.83 20.85 -3.13
C GLU A 12 -13.88 21.84 -4.31
N GLN A 13 -13.03 22.88 -4.34
CA GLN A 13 -12.96 23.84 -5.44
C GLN A 13 -11.85 23.45 -6.44
N PRO A 14 -12.18 23.06 -7.69
CA PRO A 14 -11.17 22.77 -8.72
C PRO A 14 -10.32 23.98 -9.10
N ALA A 15 -10.85 25.20 -8.90
CA ALA A 15 -10.10 26.43 -9.17
C ALA A 15 -8.88 26.60 -8.24
N ASP A 16 -8.87 25.91 -7.09
CA ASP A 16 -7.89 26.06 -6.03
C ASP A 16 -6.90 24.89 -5.94
N GLU A 17 -6.76 24.08 -7.01
CA GLU A 17 -5.85 22.91 -7.09
C GLU A 17 -4.43 23.20 -6.56
N SER A 18 -3.93 24.42 -6.78
CA SER A 18 -2.61 24.86 -6.31
C SER A 18 -2.41 24.78 -4.78
N CYS A 19 -3.48 24.86 -3.99
CA CYS A 19 -3.41 24.83 -2.52
C CYS A 19 -3.89 23.50 -1.91
N HIS A 20 -4.42 22.57 -2.71
CA HIS A 20 -4.97 21.30 -2.22
C HIS A 20 -3.95 20.50 -1.42
N LEU A 21 -2.71 20.38 -1.93
CA LEU A 21 -1.65 19.65 -1.22
C LEU A 21 -1.36 20.27 0.15
N ALA A 22 -1.22 21.60 0.22
CA ALA A 22 -0.98 22.30 1.49
C ALA A 22 -2.16 22.17 2.48
N CYS A 23 -3.39 22.15 1.96
CA CYS A 23 -4.58 21.88 2.78
C CYS A 23 -4.53 20.48 3.38
N LEU A 24 -4.19 19.45 2.59
CA LEU A 24 -4.08 18.07 3.06
C LEU A 24 -2.91 17.86 4.02
N GLU A 25 -1.76 18.51 3.80
CA GLU A 25 -0.63 18.50 4.74
C GLU A 25 -1.06 19.07 6.10
N THR A 26 -1.83 20.16 6.09
CA THR A 26 -2.40 20.77 7.30
C THR A 26 -3.37 19.81 7.98
N LEU A 27 -4.30 19.19 7.23
CA LEU A 27 -5.22 18.19 7.76
C LEU A 27 -4.48 16.97 8.33
N ARG A 28 -3.38 16.53 7.71
CA ARG A 28 -2.54 15.43 8.20
C ARG A 28 -1.82 15.79 9.50
N VAL A 29 -1.39 17.04 9.67
CA VAL A 29 -0.82 17.51 10.94
C VAL A 29 -1.89 17.48 12.03
N LEU A 30 -3.09 18.00 11.74
CA LEU A 30 -4.22 18.01 12.67
C LEU A 30 -4.68 16.59 13.03
N SER A 31 -4.66 15.64 12.09
CA SER A 31 -5.10 14.25 12.34
C SER A 31 -4.20 13.42 13.27
N ARG A 32 -3.04 13.97 13.65
CA ARG A 32 -2.13 13.36 14.64
C ARG A 32 -2.51 13.70 16.08
N ASP A 33 -3.25 14.79 16.28
CA ASP A 33 -3.80 15.10 17.58
C ASP A 33 -4.89 14.07 17.90
N LYS A 34 -4.88 13.50 19.11
CA LYS A 34 -5.83 12.45 19.51
C LYS A 34 -7.09 13.03 20.13
N ASP A 35 -7.02 14.28 20.56
CA ASP A 35 -8.11 14.93 21.26
C ASP A 35 -9.12 15.51 20.26
N HIS A 36 -10.41 15.35 20.56
CA HIS A 36 -11.52 15.93 19.79
C HIS A 36 -11.58 15.58 18.28
N LEU A 37 -10.89 14.52 17.83
CA LEU A 37 -10.90 14.11 16.42
C LEU A 37 -12.31 13.90 15.88
N GLU A 38 -13.22 13.35 16.69
CA GLU A 38 -14.60 13.04 16.28
C GLU A 38 -15.47 14.29 16.10
N GLU A 39 -15.12 15.38 16.80
CA GLU A 39 -15.80 16.68 16.65
C GLU A 39 -15.28 17.44 15.44
N VAL A 40 -14.00 17.26 15.11
CA VAL A 40 -13.29 17.99 14.06
C VAL A 40 -13.41 17.30 12.69
N PHE A 41 -13.27 15.98 12.65
CA PHE A 41 -13.34 15.15 11.45
C PHE A 41 -14.66 14.40 11.40
N THR A 42 -15.72 15.14 11.10
CA THR A 42 -17.08 14.59 10.97
C THR A 42 -17.19 13.62 9.80
N PRO A 43 -18.26 12.80 9.71
CA PRO A 43 -18.46 11.88 8.59
C PRO A 43 -18.38 12.55 7.21
N GLU A 44 -18.85 13.80 7.08
CA GLU A 44 -18.79 14.58 5.84
C GLU A 44 -17.33 14.91 5.48
N VAL A 45 -16.53 15.35 6.46
CA VAL A 45 -15.08 15.59 6.27
C VAL A 45 -14.37 14.32 5.84
N LEU A 46 -14.70 13.18 6.46
CA LEU A 46 -14.13 11.88 6.09
C LEU A 46 -14.54 11.45 4.68
N ALA A 47 -15.77 11.72 4.27
CA ALA A 47 -16.24 11.46 2.90
C ALA A 47 -15.48 12.32 1.88
N SER A 48 -15.30 13.62 2.13
CA SER A 48 -14.50 14.48 1.26
C SER A 48 -13.05 14.00 1.18
N LEU A 49 -12.43 13.59 2.29
CA LEU A 49 -11.07 13.01 2.28
C LEU A 49 -10.99 11.68 1.50
N ALA A 50 -12.00 10.81 1.64
CA ALA A 50 -12.07 9.56 0.90
C ALA A 50 -12.23 9.81 -0.61
N HIS A 51 -13.03 10.81 -0.97
CA HIS A 51 -13.18 11.25 -2.36
C HIS A 51 -11.85 11.79 -2.91
N THR A 52 -11.15 12.67 -2.18
CA THR A 52 -9.82 13.19 -2.57
C THR A 52 -8.76 12.08 -2.67
N ALA A 53 -8.89 11.00 -1.90
CA ALA A 53 -8.05 9.81 -1.98
C ALA A 53 -8.45 8.84 -3.11
N GLU A 54 -9.47 9.17 -3.90
CA GLU A 54 -10.06 8.35 -4.97
C GLU A 54 -10.50 6.96 -4.48
N LEU A 55 -11.12 6.93 -3.30
CA LEU A 55 -11.63 5.70 -2.69
C LEU A 55 -13.14 5.51 -2.87
N THR A 56 -13.83 6.48 -3.46
CA THR A 56 -15.29 6.45 -3.66
C THR A 56 -15.63 6.45 -5.15
N VAL A 57 -14.76 5.85 -5.98
CA VAL A 57 -14.82 5.90 -7.44
C VAL A 57 -15.40 4.58 -7.95
N GLU A 58 -16.25 4.65 -8.98
CA GLU A 58 -16.83 3.46 -9.62
C GLU A 58 -15.81 2.75 -10.53
N GLU A 59 -16.06 1.48 -10.85
CA GLU A 59 -15.11 0.63 -11.58
C GLU A 59 -14.69 1.19 -12.94
N GLU A 60 -15.61 1.81 -13.67
CA GLU A 60 -15.35 2.40 -14.98
C GLU A 60 -14.41 3.62 -14.92
N ASP A 61 -14.56 4.45 -13.88
CA ASP A 61 -13.80 5.69 -13.70
C ASP A 61 -12.33 5.39 -13.32
N VAL A 62 -12.10 4.34 -12.54
CA VAL A 62 -10.75 3.92 -12.10
C VAL A 62 -9.87 3.48 -13.29
N ILE A 63 -10.45 2.88 -14.33
CA ILE A 63 -9.70 2.32 -15.46
C ILE A 63 -9.32 3.40 -16.50
N CYS A 64 -10.08 4.50 -16.55
CA CYS A 64 -9.99 5.48 -17.64
C CYS A 64 -8.99 6.62 -17.40
N GLU A 65 -8.62 6.90 -16.13
CA GLU A 65 -7.72 8.01 -15.81
C GLU A 65 -6.31 7.54 -15.41
N GLY A 66 -5.30 7.94 -16.19
CA GLY A 66 -3.91 7.81 -15.76
C GLY A 66 -3.61 8.74 -14.58
N PHE A 67 -2.88 8.26 -13.58
CA PHE A 67 -2.44 9.06 -12.43
C PHE A 67 -1.37 10.07 -12.88
N LYS A 68 -1.76 11.34 -13.06
CA LYS A 68 -0.79 12.44 -13.19
C LYS A 68 0.00 12.58 -11.87
N GLU A 69 1.28 12.95 -11.95
CA GLU A 69 2.16 13.01 -10.79
C GLU A 69 1.64 13.96 -9.69
N ASP A 70 1.11 15.13 -10.05
CA ASP A 70 0.59 16.09 -9.08
C ASP A 70 -0.69 15.60 -8.41
N LYS A 71 -1.56 14.91 -9.17
CA LYS A 71 -2.77 14.26 -8.65
C LYS A 71 -2.41 13.15 -7.66
N ALA A 72 -1.37 12.37 -7.96
CA ALA A 72 -0.88 11.32 -7.07
C ALA A 72 -0.39 11.87 -5.72
N LYS A 73 0.28 13.02 -5.70
CA LYS A 73 0.72 13.67 -4.45
C LYS A 73 -0.47 14.03 -3.56
N VAL A 74 -1.54 14.56 -4.16
CA VAL A 74 -2.79 14.89 -3.46
C VAL A 74 -3.44 13.62 -2.88
N ILE A 75 -3.58 12.56 -3.68
CA ILE A 75 -4.15 11.28 -3.25
C ILE A 75 -3.36 10.70 -2.06
N VAL A 76 -2.04 10.63 -2.18
CA VAL A 76 -1.15 10.10 -1.13
C VAL A 76 -1.28 10.90 0.16
N GLU A 77 -1.38 12.22 0.07
CA GLU A 77 -1.50 13.06 1.27
C GLU A 77 -2.85 12.87 1.97
N ALA A 78 -3.93 12.70 1.20
CA ALA A 78 -5.25 12.33 1.73
C ALA A 78 -5.23 10.94 2.40
N GLN A 79 -4.61 9.93 1.77
CA GLN A 79 -4.47 8.59 2.35
C GLN A 79 -3.67 8.62 3.66
N LYS A 80 -2.60 9.41 3.75
CA LYS A 80 -1.84 9.59 5.01
C LYS A 80 -2.70 10.22 6.11
N ALA A 81 -3.50 11.24 5.77
CA ALA A 81 -4.40 11.87 6.73
C ALA A 81 -5.42 10.84 7.26
N LEU A 82 -6.06 10.07 6.37
CA LEU A 82 -7.00 8.99 6.71
C LEU A 82 -6.33 7.91 7.58
N CYS A 83 -5.11 7.47 7.25
CA CYS A 83 -4.38 6.49 8.05
C CYS A 83 -4.15 6.96 9.49
N ASN A 84 -3.81 8.23 9.70
CA ASN A 84 -3.67 8.79 11.05
C ASN A 84 -5.02 8.77 11.79
N LEU A 85 -6.11 9.20 11.13
CA LEU A 85 -7.44 9.25 11.74
C LEU A 85 -7.96 7.85 12.11
N ILE A 86 -7.83 6.88 11.22
CA ILE A 86 -8.20 5.47 11.46
C ILE A 86 -7.38 4.90 12.62
N TYR A 87 -6.08 5.20 12.68
CA TYR A 87 -5.24 4.74 13.78
C TYR A 87 -5.65 5.34 15.13
N ASN A 88 -6.07 6.61 15.16
CA ASN A 88 -6.31 7.35 16.40
C ASN A 88 -7.77 7.32 16.90
N SER A 89 -8.78 7.03 16.07
CA SER A 89 -10.20 7.08 16.48
C SER A 89 -11.01 5.82 16.12
N PRO A 90 -11.60 5.13 17.11
CA PRO A 90 -12.54 4.03 16.88
C PRO A 90 -13.83 4.41 16.14
N VAL A 91 -14.27 5.68 16.24
CA VAL A 91 -15.39 6.17 15.44
C VAL A 91 -14.98 6.27 13.98
N VAL A 92 -13.82 6.85 13.67
CA VAL A 92 -13.31 6.91 12.30
C VAL A 92 -13.09 5.51 11.71
N GLN A 93 -12.58 4.56 12.49
CA GLN A 93 -12.42 3.16 12.04
C GLN A 93 -13.75 2.57 11.53
N ARG A 94 -14.83 2.77 12.28
CA ARG A 94 -16.17 2.29 11.88
C ARG A 94 -16.68 3.03 10.65
N THR A 95 -16.57 4.37 10.63
CA THR A 95 -17.02 5.18 9.50
C THR A 95 -16.28 4.80 8.21
N CYS A 96 -14.95 4.70 8.24
CA CYS A 96 -14.14 4.32 7.09
C CYS A 96 -14.32 2.84 6.69
N SER A 97 -14.75 1.98 7.59
CA SER A 97 -15.12 0.61 7.23
C SER A 97 -16.40 0.58 6.38
N SER A 98 -17.33 1.52 6.59
CA SER A 98 -18.67 1.50 5.98
C SER A 98 -18.94 2.57 4.93
N ASN A 99 -17.98 3.45 4.59
CA ASN A 99 -18.18 4.58 3.68
C ASN A 99 -17.58 4.37 2.28
N GLY A 100 -17.31 3.12 1.88
CA GLY A 100 -16.72 2.80 0.57
C GLY A 100 -15.19 2.80 0.53
N CYS A 101 -14.47 3.22 1.59
CA CYS A 101 -13.00 3.22 1.55
C CYS A 101 -12.41 1.82 1.29
N VAL A 102 -13.02 0.77 1.86
CA VAL A 102 -12.57 -0.61 1.65
C VAL A 102 -12.78 -1.00 0.20
N GLU A 103 -13.99 -0.78 -0.31
CA GLU A 103 -14.39 -1.05 -1.70
C GLU A 103 -13.48 -0.34 -2.70
N GLY A 104 -13.18 0.95 -2.49
CA GLY A 104 -12.28 1.72 -3.34
C GLY A 104 -10.84 1.20 -3.35
N VAL A 105 -10.30 0.82 -2.18
CA VAL A 105 -9.00 0.14 -2.13
C VAL A 105 -9.08 -1.16 -2.94
N MET A 106 -10.06 -2.02 -2.67
CA MET A 106 -10.24 -3.31 -3.37
C MET A 106 -10.34 -3.17 -4.89
N LEU A 107 -11.02 -2.13 -5.37
CA LEU A 107 -11.10 -1.80 -6.78
C LEU A 107 -9.73 -1.39 -7.33
N ARG A 108 -9.00 -0.53 -6.62
CA ARG A 108 -7.66 -0.06 -7.02
C ARG A 108 -6.60 -1.18 -7.01
N LEU A 109 -6.76 -2.24 -6.21
CA LEU A 109 -5.88 -3.43 -6.27
C LEU A 109 -5.84 -4.03 -7.67
N LYS A 110 -6.95 -4.03 -8.40
CA LYS A 110 -7.04 -4.54 -9.77
C LYS A 110 -6.08 -3.80 -10.73
N LEU A 111 -5.69 -2.57 -10.39
CA LEU A 111 -4.76 -1.75 -11.16
C LEU A 111 -3.30 -1.88 -10.75
N TYR A 112 -2.94 -2.72 -9.78
CA TYR A 112 -1.56 -2.76 -9.26
C TYR A 112 -0.54 -3.21 -10.32
N GLY A 113 -0.97 -3.95 -11.33
CA GLY A 113 -0.17 -4.29 -12.51
C GLY A 113 0.15 -3.11 -13.43
N SER A 114 -0.57 -1.99 -13.30
CA SER A 114 -0.33 -0.82 -14.12
C SER A 114 0.93 -0.07 -13.68
N PRO A 115 1.83 0.29 -14.61
CA PRO A 115 2.97 1.15 -14.32
C PRO A 115 2.57 2.61 -14.05
N SER A 116 1.34 3.00 -14.41
CA SER A 116 0.83 4.36 -14.16
C SER A 116 0.45 4.60 -12.71
N LEU A 117 0.15 3.54 -11.93
CA LEU A 117 -0.24 3.67 -10.53
C LEU A 117 1.02 3.81 -9.65
N PRO A 118 1.23 4.95 -8.98
CA PRO A 118 2.46 5.20 -8.21
C PRO A 118 2.60 4.27 -7.01
N HIS A 119 3.85 3.91 -6.68
CA HIS A 119 4.16 3.04 -5.54
C HIS A 119 3.53 3.53 -4.23
N ASP A 120 3.65 4.83 -3.93
CA ASP A 120 3.15 5.37 -2.66
C ASP A 120 1.63 5.23 -2.50
N VAL A 121 0.87 5.33 -3.60
CA VAL A 121 -0.58 5.08 -3.57
C VAL A 121 -0.86 3.63 -3.17
N LYS A 122 -0.14 2.66 -3.77
CA LYS A 122 -0.24 1.22 -3.44
C LYS A 122 0.13 0.96 -1.98
N PHE A 123 1.20 1.60 -1.51
CA PHE A 123 1.68 1.44 -0.15
C PHE A 123 0.65 1.95 0.87
N PHE A 124 0.10 3.15 0.66
CA PHE A 124 -0.87 3.72 1.59
C PHE A 124 -2.26 3.09 1.51
N ASP A 125 -2.65 2.53 0.35
CA ASP A 125 -3.80 1.63 0.24
C ASP A 125 -3.66 0.41 1.16
N MET A 126 -2.54 -0.30 1.05
CA MET A 126 -2.28 -1.49 1.86
C MET A 126 -2.16 -1.14 3.34
N ARG A 127 -1.56 0.01 3.66
CA ARG A 127 -1.49 0.53 5.02
C ARG A 127 -2.88 0.80 5.59
N MET A 128 -3.77 1.42 4.81
CA MET A 128 -5.13 1.70 5.22
C MET A 128 -5.93 0.42 5.44
N LEU A 129 -5.85 -0.52 4.48
CA LEU A 129 -6.51 -1.82 4.58
C LEU A 129 -5.98 -2.63 5.77
N PHE A 130 -4.68 -2.56 6.06
CA PHE A 130 -4.08 -3.15 7.26
C PHE A 130 -4.68 -2.55 8.53
N LEU A 131 -4.77 -1.22 8.64
CA LEU A 131 -5.35 -0.55 9.81
C LEU A 131 -6.82 -0.94 10.01
N LEU A 132 -7.62 -0.90 8.95
CA LEU A 132 -9.05 -1.25 9.01
C LEU A 132 -9.26 -2.72 9.38
N THR A 133 -8.51 -3.64 8.77
CA THR A 133 -8.61 -5.07 9.11
C THR A 133 -8.03 -5.41 10.48
N ALA A 134 -7.04 -4.67 10.97
CA ALA A 134 -6.49 -4.85 12.30
C ALA A 134 -7.46 -4.35 13.39
N LEU A 135 -8.00 -3.15 13.21
CA LEU A 135 -8.72 -2.39 14.25
C LEU A 135 -10.25 -2.57 14.19
N CYS A 136 -10.82 -2.91 13.03
CA CYS A 136 -12.25 -3.12 12.85
C CYS A 136 -12.53 -4.57 12.41
N ALA A 137 -12.81 -5.45 13.38
CA ALA A 137 -12.97 -6.88 13.16
C ALA A 137 -14.06 -7.23 12.13
N ASP A 138 -15.16 -6.45 12.10
CA ASP A 138 -16.28 -6.63 11.17
C ASP A 138 -15.88 -6.38 9.71
N THR A 139 -14.77 -5.69 9.47
CA THR A 139 -14.22 -5.47 8.12
C THR A 139 -13.62 -6.74 7.54
N ARG A 140 -13.08 -7.63 8.37
CA ARG A 140 -12.34 -8.83 7.93
C ARG A 140 -13.20 -9.80 7.10
N PRO A 141 -14.40 -10.23 7.53
CA PRO A 141 -15.23 -11.11 6.72
C PRO A 141 -15.59 -10.44 5.39
N ARG A 142 -15.98 -9.16 5.39
CA ARG A 142 -16.31 -8.42 4.15
C ARG A 142 -15.15 -8.43 3.15
N VAL A 143 -13.94 -8.08 3.59
CA VAL A 143 -12.76 -8.11 2.72
C VAL A 143 -12.45 -9.54 2.25
N ARG A 144 -12.54 -10.53 3.15
CA ARG A 144 -12.18 -11.92 2.83
C ARG A 144 -13.16 -12.58 1.87
N THR A 145 -14.46 -12.50 2.16
CA THR A 145 -15.50 -13.30 1.49
C THR A 145 -16.27 -12.51 0.46
N GLU A 146 -16.64 -11.27 0.73
CA GLU A 146 -17.46 -10.47 -0.19
C GLU A 146 -16.61 -9.82 -1.28
N GLN A 147 -15.40 -9.36 -0.95
CA GLN A 147 -14.49 -8.69 -1.87
C GLN A 147 -13.38 -9.59 -2.43
N HIS A 148 -13.43 -10.89 -2.16
CA HIS A 148 -12.41 -11.87 -2.58
C HIS A 148 -10.96 -11.45 -2.24
N GLY A 149 -10.75 -10.72 -1.15
CA GLY A 149 -9.49 -10.04 -0.87
C GLY A 149 -8.28 -10.95 -0.74
N LEU A 150 -8.47 -12.21 -0.31
CA LEU A 150 -7.37 -13.18 -0.27
C LEU A 150 -6.80 -13.51 -1.65
N VAL A 151 -7.64 -13.50 -2.68
CA VAL A 151 -7.21 -13.76 -4.07
C VAL A 151 -6.39 -12.58 -4.55
N TYR A 152 -6.95 -11.37 -4.49
CA TYR A 152 -6.26 -10.17 -4.97
C TYR A 152 -4.95 -9.86 -4.21
N LEU A 153 -4.91 -10.09 -2.89
CA LEU A 153 -3.69 -9.90 -2.11
C LEU A 153 -2.61 -10.93 -2.45
N ARG A 154 -2.99 -12.17 -2.76
CA ARG A 154 -2.06 -13.20 -3.25
C ARG A 154 -1.51 -12.83 -4.63
N GLU A 155 -2.40 -12.48 -5.56
CA GLU A 155 -2.01 -12.04 -6.90
C GLU A 155 -1.10 -10.81 -6.86
N THR A 156 -1.35 -9.89 -5.92
CA THR A 156 -0.48 -8.73 -5.68
C THR A 156 0.91 -9.16 -5.22
N LEU A 157 1.01 -10.12 -4.31
CA LEU A 157 2.31 -10.64 -3.85
C LEU A 157 3.05 -11.35 -5.00
N ASP A 158 2.35 -12.17 -5.78
CA ASP A 158 2.91 -12.85 -6.95
C ASP A 158 3.41 -11.84 -7.99
N LEU A 159 2.66 -10.76 -8.22
CA LEU A 159 3.07 -9.66 -9.10
C LEU A 159 4.36 -8.99 -8.62
N ILE A 160 4.47 -8.67 -7.33
CA ILE A 160 5.68 -8.05 -6.76
C ILE A 160 6.90 -8.96 -6.97
N LEU A 161 6.75 -10.25 -6.71
CA LEU A 161 7.83 -11.23 -6.90
C LEU A 161 8.20 -11.39 -8.37
N LYS A 162 7.22 -11.43 -9.28
CA LYS A 162 7.44 -11.53 -10.72
C LYS A 162 8.19 -10.31 -11.27
N LEU A 163 7.80 -9.10 -10.88
CA LEU A 163 8.49 -7.87 -11.29
C LEU A 163 9.94 -7.84 -10.78
N CYS A 164 10.18 -8.37 -9.58
CA CYS A 164 11.53 -8.53 -9.05
C CYS A 164 12.36 -9.51 -9.89
N GLU A 165 11.81 -10.66 -10.25
CA GLU A 165 12.46 -11.65 -11.13
C GLU A 165 12.81 -11.08 -12.50
N GLU A 166 11.87 -10.39 -13.14
CA GLU A 166 12.05 -9.75 -14.45
C GLU A 166 13.17 -8.71 -14.42
N ARG A 167 13.24 -7.90 -13.35
CA ARG A 167 14.34 -6.93 -13.15
C ARG A 167 15.69 -7.64 -13.00
N SER A 168 15.76 -8.71 -12.21
CA SER A 168 17.00 -9.47 -12.00
C SER A 168 17.51 -10.14 -13.29
N GLN A 169 16.63 -10.46 -14.24
CA GLN A 169 17.01 -10.98 -15.56
C GLN A 169 17.50 -9.89 -16.52
N GLN A 170 17.04 -8.65 -16.35
CA GLN A 170 17.42 -7.50 -17.18
C GLN A 170 18.74 -6.85 -16.74
N GLU A 171 19.16 -6.99 -15.48
CA GLU A 171 20.47 -6.53 -15.04
C GLU A 171 21.58 -7.36 -15.71
N PRO A 172 22.48 -6.74 -16.50
CA PRO A 172 23.60 -7.47 -17.08
C PRO A 172 24.45 -8.00 -15.94
N ARG A 173 24.64 -9.33 -15.89
CA ARG A 173 25.59 -10.00 -14.99
C ARG A 173 26.96 -9.35 -15.16
N THR A 174 27.27 -8.35 -14.35
CA THR A 174 28.61 -7.78 -14.28
C THR A 174 29.46 -8.85 -13.61
N THR A 175 30.20 -9.60 -14.43
CA THR A 175 31.24 -10.50 -13.95
C THR A 175 32.12 -9.72 -12.97
N PRO A 176 32.41 -10.23 -11.76
CA PRO A 176 33.33 -9.56 -10.87
C PRO A 176 34.69 -9.47 -11.59
N SER A 177 35.09 -8.25 -11.91
CA SER A 177 36.41 -7.95 -12.46
C SER A 177 37.45 -8.43 -11.46
N ARG A 178 38.14 -9.53 -11.79
CA ARG A 178 39.36 -9.98 -11.11
C ARG A 178 40.39 -8.85 -11.13
N ARG A 179 40.40 -8.01 -10.08
CA ARG A 179 41.54 -7.16 -9.73
C ARG A 179 42.29 -7.83 -8.57
N GLY A 180 43.55 -8.19 -8.82
CA GLY A 180 44.47 -8.60 -7.77
C GLY A 180 45.43 -9.72 -8.17
N ARG A 181 46.25 -9.49 -9.20
CA ARG A 181 47.39 -10.35 -9.53
C ARG A 181 48.50 -10.07 -8.50
N LEU A 182 48.66 -10.93 -7.50
CA LEU A 182 49.93 -11.06 -6.77
C LEU A 182 50.35 -12.53 -6.70
N SER A 183 51.48 -12.78 -7.36
CA SER A 183 52.19 -14.04 -7.46
C SER A 183 52.91 -14.35 -6.14
N ARG A 184 52.71 -15.57 -5.60
CA ARG A 184 53.75 -16.34 -4.89
C ARG A 184 53.33 -17.80 -4.67
N ARG A 185 53.76 -18.65 -5.61
CA ARG A 185 54.43 -19.96 -5.46
C ARG A 185 54.03 -20.86 -4.26
N GLY A 186 53.39 -22.00 -4.57
CA GLY A 186 53.81 -23.31 -4.04
C GLY A 186 52.77 -24.23 -3.36
N ARG A 187 52.61 -25.44 -3.94
CA ARG A 187 52.35 -26.76 -3.32
C ARG A 187 50.90 -27.26 -3.10
N THR A 188 50.45 -28.05 -4.10
CA THR A 188 49.68 -29.33 -4.07
C THR A 188 48.74 -29.66 -2.88
N ARG A 189 47.42 -29.76 -3.15
CA ARG A 189 46.54 -30.86 -2.67
C ARG A 189 45.16 -30.89 -3.36
N ALA A 190 44.76 -32.11 -3.73
CA ALA A 190 43.44 -32.72 -4.05
C ALA A 190 42.29 -31.91 -4.73
N PRO A 191 41.53 -32.53 -5.66
CA PRO A 191 40.27 -31.96 -6.16
C PRO A 191 39.15 -32.17 -5.14
N GLU A 192 38.67 -31.07 -4.56
CA GLU A 192 37.40 -31.00 -3.83
C GLU A 192 36.23 -31.25 -4.80
N PRO A 193 35.16 -31.97 -4.38
CA PRO A 193 33.98 -32.16 -5.22
C PRO A 193 33.28 -30.82 -5.42
N SER A 194 33.11 -30.44 -6.69
CA SER A 194 32.36 -29.25 -7.10
C SER A 194 30.90 -29.38 -6.67
N SER A 195 30.57 -28.82 -5.52
CA SER A 195 29.19 -28.53 -5.10
C SER A 195 28.90 -27.04 -5.23
N ASP A 196 29.25 -26.44 -6.37
CA ASP A 196 28.61 -25.21 -6.79
C ASP A 196 27.30 -25.62 -7.48
N ALA A 197 26.37 -26.13 -6.67
CA ALA A 197 24.97 -25.93 -7.01
C ALA A 197 24.83 -24.41 -7.09
N ASP A 198 24.57 -23.92 -8.30
CA ASP A 198 24.12 -22.58 -8.60
C ASP A 198 22.84 -22.35 -7.78
N LEU A 199 22.98 -22.11 -6.47
CA LEU A 199 22.00 -21.40 -5.66
C LEU A 199 22.06 -19.99 -6.23
N GLY A 200 21.43 -19.84 -7.41
CA GLY A 200 21.27 -18.56 -8.07
C GLY A 200 20.80 -17.60 -6.99
N THR A 201 21.57 -16.53 -6.78
CA THR A 201 21.24 -15.47 -5.85
C THR A 201 19.78 -15.14 -6.04
N ALA A 202 18.96 -15.49 -5.04
CA ALA A 202 17.53 -15.24 -5.10
C ALA A 202 17.32 -13.77 -5.44
N PRO A 203 16.38 -13.43 -6.35
CA PRO A 203 16.06 -12.06 -6.67
C PRO A 203 15.84 -11.26 -5.38
N LEU A 204 16.61 -10.20 -5.19
CA LEU A 204 16.49 -9.35 -4.01
C LEU A 204 15.44 -8.27 -4.29
N LEU A 205 14.39 -8.27 -3.47
CA LEU A 205 13.41 -7.19 -3.44
C LEU A 205 14.11 -5.88 -3.12
N ASN A 206 13.75 -4.82 -3.85
CA ASN A 206 14.19 -3.48 -3.49
C ASN A 206 13.41 -2.97 -2.26
N ALA A 207 13.79 -1.81 -1.73
CA ALA A 207 13.18 -1.28 -0.50
C ALA A 207 11.68 -1.00 -0.63
N GLU A 208 11.23 -0.49 -1.78
CA GLU A 208 9.82 -0.20 -2.07
C GLU A 208 8.99 -1.49 -2.17
N GLU A 209 9.47 -2.45 -2.96
CA GLU A 209 8.82 -3.76 -3.11
C GLU A 209 8.73 -4.50 -1.79
N ALA A 210 9.80 -4.49 -0.98
CA ALA A 210 9.81 -5.10 0.34
C ALA A 210 8.82 -4.42 1.28
N ALA A 211 8.71 -3.08 1.22
CA ALA A 211 7.76 -2.32 2.02
C ALA A 211 6.31 -2.65 1.64
N LEU A 212 5.99 -2.65 0.34
CA LEU A 212 4.66 -3.00 -0.15
C LEU A 212 4.29 -4.45 0.16
N ALA A 213 5.19 -5.41 -0.10
CA ALA A 213 4.99 -6.81 0.22
C ALA A 213 4.75 -7.03 1.72
N SER A 214 5.46 -6.30 2.58
CA SER A 214 5.24 -6.33 4.03
C SER A 214 3.85 -5.84 4.43
N GLU A 215 3.33 -4.77 3.80
CA GLU A 215 1.96 -4.32 4.04
C GLU A 215 0.93 -5.37 3.56
N VAL A 216 1.10 -5.93 2.36
CA VAL A 216 0.23 -7.01 1.83
C VAL A 216 0.19 -8.22 2.77
N LEU A 217 1.36 -8.68 3.24
CA LEU A 217 1.47 -9.81 4.15
C LEU A 217 0.79 -9.55 5.50
N LYS A 218 0.85 -8.32 6.02
CA LYS A 218 0.14 -7.96 7.25
C LYS A 218 -1.38 -7.97 7.07
N VAL A 219 -1.89 -7.51 5.92
CA VAL A 219 -3.32 -7.62 5.61
C VAL A 219 -3.73 -9.09 5.52
N LEU A 220 -2.98 -9.90 4.77
CA LEU A 220 -3.22 -11.34 4.67
C LEU A 220 -3.25 -12.01 6.05
N TYR A 221 -2.29 -11.68 6.92
CA TYR A 221 -2.28 -12.16 8.30
C TYR A 221 -3.55 -11.77 9.06
N ASN A 222 -4.00 -10.51 8.98
CA ASN A 222 -5.24 -10.09 9.65
C ASN A 222 -6.48 -10.84 9.16
N LEU A 223 -6.52 -11.22 7.87
CA LEU A 223 -7.66 -11.89 7.26
C LEU A 223 -7.71 -13.40 7.54
N THR A 224 -6.56 -14.03 7.81
CA THR A 224 -6.43 -15.49 8.03
C THR A 224 -6.20 -15.86 9.49
N CYS A 225 -5.62 -14.96 10.30
CA CYS A 225 -5.31 -15.24 11.70
C CYS A 225 -6.58 -15.55 12.49
N GLY A 226 -6.67 -16.78 13.00
CA GLY A 226 -7.78 -17.25 13.84
C GLY A 226 -8.96 -17.86 13.09
N VAL A 227 -8.91 -17.94 11.76
CA VAL A 227 -9.98 -18.53 10.91
C VAL A 227 -9.83 -20.04 10.81
N ASP A 228 -8.58 -20.51 10.64
CA ASP A 228 -8.23 -21.93 10.47
C ASP A 228 -8.43 -22.77 11.75
N LYS A 229 -8.84 -22.16 12.87
CA LYS A 229 -9.18 -22.89 14.10
C LYS A 229 -10.61 -23.43 14.13
N PHE A 230 -11.49 -22.96 13.25
CA PHE A 230 -12.92 -23.25 13.37
C PHE A 230 -13.60 -23.75 12.10
N HIS A 231 -12.99 -23.63 10.91
CA HIS A 231 -13.59 -24.06 9.64
C HIS A 231 -12.53 -24.58 8.66
N VAL A 232 -11.83 -25.65 9.03
CA VAL A 232 -11.25 -26.56 8.06
C VAL A 232 -12.17 -27.78 8.02
N ASP A 233 -13.35 -27.60 7.43
CA ASP A 233 -14.16 -28.74 7.01
C ASP A 233 -13.69 -29.11 5.59
N GLU A 234 -13.25 -30.36 5.50
CA GLU A 234 -12.91 -31.24 4.36
C GLU A 234 -12.97 -30.70 2.92
#